data_AF-A0A6P0KDR6-F1
#
_entry.id   AF-A0A6P0KDR6-F1
#
_cell.length_a   1.000
_cell.length_b   1.000
_cell.length_c   1.000
_cell.angle_alpha   90.00
_cell.angle_beta   90.00
_cell.angle_gamma   90.00
#
_symmetry.space_group_name_H-M   'P 1'
#
loop_
_entity.id
_entity.type
_entity.pdbx_description
1 polymer ?
#
loop_
_entity_poly.entity_id
_entity_poly.type
_entity_poly.pdbx_seq_one_letter_code
_entity_poly.pdbx_strand_id
1 'polypeptide(L)'
;MDLPQLPPMPMRPEDEPGYSKEMWQPQWRCFCCHDTGIVVSHLAAMVIKGYDANHSKLPLCQNSNCCAEAGVPEEYNHCLDFRLNGEICAELDRIERQSWRDWAKERHQMLTQINTKVSALAEGMSLIKRQRTLEEQTLAQQKHLEVIDSISA
;
A
#
# COMPACT_ATOMS: atom_id res chain seq x y z
N MET A 1 43.95 4.37 13.80
CA MET A 1 42.88 3.41 14.14
C MET A 1 42.12 3.16 12.86
N ASP A 2 42.11 1.92 12.39
CA ASP A 2 41.31 1.54 11.23
C ASP A 2 39.85 1.39 11.66
N LEU A 3 38.96 2.08 10.94
CA LEU A 3 37.52 1.99 11.17
C LEU A 3 36.98 0.69 10.57
N PRO A 4 36.04 0.01 11.23
CA PRO A 4 35.40 -1.18 10.67
C PRO A 4 34.65 -0.81 9.39
N GLN A 5 34.96 -1.50 8.30
CA GLN A 5 34.24 -1.40 7.03
C GLN A 5 32.98 -2.27 7.13
N LEU A 6 31.81 -1.66 6.95
CA LEU A 6 30.52 -2.35 6.96
C LEU A 6 30.04 -2.61 5.54
N PRO A 7 29.35 -3.73 5.28
CA PRO A 7 28.75 -3.97 3.98
C PRO A 7 27.66 -2.92 3.68
N PRO A 8 27.50 -2.50 2.41
CA PRO A 8 26.42 -1.61 2.04
C PRO A 8 25.07 -2.26 2.34
N MET A 9 24.15 -1.49 2.91
CA MET A 9 22.77 -1.95 3.08
C MET A 9 22.11 -2.08 1.72
N PRO A 10 21.35 -3.17 1.47
CA PRO A 10 20.63 -3.33 0.22
C PRO A 10 19.59 -2.23 0.06
N MET A 11 19.50 -1.68 -1.14
CA MET A 11 18.43 -0.77 -1.52
C MET A 11 17.09 -1.51 -1.48
N ARG A 12 16.02 -0.77 -1.21
CA ARG A 12 14.69 -1.37 -1.24
C ARG A 12 14.30 -1.67 -2.68
N PRO A 13 13.61 -2.80 -2.95
CA PRO A 13 13.14 -3.11 -4.29
C PRO A 13 12.34 -1.97 -4.94
N GLU A 14 11.51 -1.27 -4.16
CA GLU A 14 10.73 -0.12 -4.62
C GLU A 14 11.54 1.14 -4.98
N ASP A 15 12.77 1.22 -4.50
CA ASP A 15 13.70 2.33 -4.75
C ASP A 15 14.73 1.97 -5.84
N GLU A 16 14.72 0.73 -6.36
CA GLU A 16 15.65 0.30 -7.40
C GLU A 16 15.41 1.02 -8.74
N PRO A 17 16.48 1.50 -9.42
CA PRO A 17 16.37 2.07 -10.76
C PRO A 17 15.72 1.08 -11.74
N GLY A 18 14.57 1.45 -12.31
CA GLY A 18 13.80 0.59 -13.21
C GLY A 18 12.56 -0.06 -12.58
N TYR A 19 12.30 0.16 -11.29
CA TYR A 19 11.07 -0.29 -10.65
C TYR A 19 9.84 0.44 -11.23
N SER A 20 8.97 -0.30 -11.92
CA SER A 20 7.69 0.20 -12.42
C SER A 20 6.60 0.05 -11.36
N LYS A 21 6.07 1.17 -10.85
CA LYS A 21 4.87 1.17 -10.00
C LYS A 21 3.64 0.89 -10.88
N GLU A 22 3.37 -0.38 -11.16
CA GLU A 22 2.20 -0.80 -11.96
C GLU A 22 0.87 -0.54 -11.24
N MET A 23 0.90 -0.32 -9.92
CA MET A 23 -0.25 0.04 -9.10
C MET A 23 0.15 1.02 -7.99
N TRP A 24 -0.82 1.80 -7.50
CA TRP A 24 -0.67 2.50 -6.22
C TRP A 24 -0.24 1.51 -5.13
N GLN A 25 0.85 1.82 -4.44
CA GLN A 25 1.36 1.05 -3.31
C GLN A 25 1.58 1.95 -2.10
N PRO A 26 1.37 1.43 -0.87
CA PRO A 26 1.68 2.17 0.34
C PRO A 26 3.18 2.44 0.39
N GLN A 27 3.54 3.58 0.96
CA GLN A 27 4.93 4.00 1.12
C GLN A 27 5.53 3.54 2.46
N TRP A 28 4.95 2.49 3.05
CA TRP A 28 5.33 2.06 4.39
C TRP A 28 6.76 1.52 4.42
N ARG A 29 7.52 1.96 5.43
CA ARG A 29 8.86 1.49 5.72
C ARG A 29 8.86 0.15 6.44
N CYS A 30 7.95 -0.10 7.37
CA CYS A 30 7.63 -1.43 7.89
C CYS A 30 6.16 -1.74 7.62
N PHE A 31 5.92 -2.78 6.83
CA PHE A 31 4.60 -3.37 6.61
C PHE A 31 4.09 -4.06 7.88
N CYS A 32 4.97 -4.54 8.74
CA CYS A 32 4.60 -5.16 10.01
C CYS A 32 3.71 -4.27 10.91
N CYS A 33 3.90 -2.95 10.85
CA CYS A 33 3.23 -1.96 11.70
C CYS A 33 2.64 -0.79 10.91
N HIS A 34 2.75 -0.80 9.58
CA HIS A 34 2.34 0.29 8.70
C HIS A 34 2.93 1.65 9.12
N ASP A 35 4.19 1.65 9.58
CA ASP A 35 4.91 2.79 10.16
C ASP A 35 4.28 3.42 11.42
N THR A 36 3.31 2.76 12.05
CA THR A 36 2.72 3.24 13.32
C THR A 36 3.58 2.90 14.54
N GLY A 37 4.50 1.94 14.40
CA GLY A 37 5.26 1.37 15.51
C GLY A 37 4.50 0.28 16.28
N ILE A 38 3.19 0.11 16.07
CA ILE A 38 2.39 -0.99 16.65
C ILE A 38 2.18 -2.08 15.59
N VAL A 39 2.56 -3.31 15.91
CA VAL A 39 2.34 -4.45 15.00
C VAL A 39 0.84 -4.66 14.79
N VAL A 40 0.44 -4.78 13.54
CA VAL A 40 -0.97 -4.93 13.18
C VAL A 40 -1.55 -6.23 13.73
N SER A 41 -2.82 -6.18 14.12
CA SER A 41 -3.45 -7.23 14.94
C SER A 41 -3.42 -8.63 14.32
N HIS A 42 -3.59 -8.75 13.00
CA HIS A 42 -3.57 -10.06 12.34
C HIS A 42 -2.16 -10.68 12.36
N LEU A 43 -1.12 -9.87 12.19
CA LEU A 43 0.28 -10.32 12.29
C LEU A 43 0.65 -10.67 13.74
N ALA A 44 0.20 -9.86 14.70
CA ALA A 44 0.38 -10.15 16.12
C ALA A 44 -0.23 -11.51 16.50
N ALA A 45 -1.43 -11.83 15.99
CA ALA A 45 -2.10 -13.10 16.23
C ALA A 45 -1.38 -14.32 15.62
N MET A 46 -0.50 -14.13 14.63
CA MET A 46 0.31 -15.22 14.08
C MET A 46 1.41 -15.68 15.04
N VAL A 47 1.91 -14.78 15.89
CA VAL A 47 3.07 -15.04 16.77
C VAL A 47 2.71 -15.07 18.25
N ILE A 48 1.65 -14.37 18.66
CA ILE A 48 1.13 -14.36 20.04
C ILE A 48 -0.12 -15.24 20.08
N LYS A 49 0.03 -16.44 20.65
CA LYS A 49 -1.07 -17.38 20.79
C LYS A 49 -2.21 -16.78 21.63
N GLY A 50 -3.43 -16.79 21.08
CA GLY A 50 -4.61 -16.27 21.76
C GLY A 50 -4.66 -14.74 21.84
N TYR A 51 -3.89 -14.04 21.00
CA TYR A 51 -3.95 -12.58 20.92
C TYR A 51 -5.36 -12.09 20.56
N ASP A 52 -5.83 -11.13 21.33
CA ASP A 52 -7.10 -10.43 21.12
C ASP A 52 -6.83 -8.93 21.14
N ALA A 53 -7.05 -8.25 20.02
CA ALA A 53 -6.76 -6.83 19.87
C ALA A 53 -7.56 -5.91 20.81
N ASN A 54 -8.68 -6.39 21.37
CA ASN A 54 -9.51 -5.60 22.29
C ASN A 54 -9.07 -5.74 23.76
N HIS A 55 -8.40 -6.84 24.10
CA HIS A 55 -8.08 -7.20 25.49
C HIS A 55 -6.58 -7.38 25.76
N SER A 56 -5.78 -7.58 24.72
CA SER A 56 -4.34 -7.76 24.80
C SER A 56 -3.62 -6.42 24.70
N LYS A 57 -2.42 -6.38 25.26
CA LYS A 57 -1.50 -5.24 25.09
C LYS A 57 -1.05 -5.12 23.63
N LEU A 58 -0.78 -3.89 23.20
CA LEU A 58 -0.38 -3.55 21.84
C LEU A 58 1.08 -3.94 21.58
N PRO A 59 1.37 -4.89 20.68
CA PRO A 59 2.73 -5.33 20.42
C PRO A 59 3.53 -4.25 19.70
N LEU A 60 4.63 -3.84 20.33
CA LEU A 60 5.51 -2.82 19.78
C LEU A 60 6.44 -3.45 18.75
N CYS A 61 6.57 -2.79 17.60
CA CYS A 61 7.55 -3.16 16.58
C CYS A 61 8.96 -2.79 17.05
N GLN A 62 9.86 -3.76 17.01
CA GLN A 62 11.29 -3.59 17.33
C GLN A 62 12.20 -3.81 16.11
N ASN A 63 11.66 -3.79 14.90
CA ASN A 63 12.45 -3.93 13.67
C ASN A 63 13.37 -2.71 13.50
N SER A 64 14.68 -2.93 13.33
CA SER A 64 15.66 -1.86 13.14
C SER A 64 15.44 -1.04 11.87
N ASN A 65 14.77 -1.62 10.87
CA ASN A 65 14.43 -0.95 9.61
C ASN A 65 13.09 -0.19 9.68
N CYS A 66 12.38 -0.29 10.82
CA CYS A 66 11.21 0.52 11.09
C CYS A 66 11.67 1.91 11.54
N CYS A 67 11.35 2.93 10.75
CA CYS A 67 11.60 4.34 11.13
C CYS A 67 10.42 4.94 11.89
N ALA A 68 9.48 4.12 12.36
CA ALA A 68 8.55 4.54 13.40
C ALA A 68 9.36 4.59 14.70
N GLU A 69 10.22 5.59 14.83
CA GLU A 69 10.97 5.89 16.05
C GLU A 69 9.97 6.15 17.18
N ALA A 70 9.51 5.08 17.82
CA ALA A 70 8.63 5.02 18.99
C ALA A 70 7.71 6.25 19.16
N GLY A 71 6.81 6.49 18.20
CA GLY A 71 5.79 7.54 18.28
C GLY A 71 4.69 7.26 19.32
N VAL A 72 4.89 6.25 20.18
CA VAL A 72 3.96 5.91 21.26
C VAL A 72 4.39 6.68 22.50
N PRO A 73 3.59 7.65 22.97
CA PRO A 73 3.94 8.44 24.14
C PRO A 73 4.18 7.53 25.37
N GLU A 74 5.13 7.91 26.22
CA GLU A 74 5.57 7.10 27.37
C GLU A 74 4.41 6.73 28.33
N GLU A 75 3.38 7.59 28.39
CA GLU A 75 2.14 7.35 29.14
C GLU A 75 1.42 6.06 28.72
N TYR A 76 1.60 5.58 27.48
CA TYR A 76 1.01 4.34 26.97
C TYR A 76 1.85 3.09 27.25
N ASN A 77 3.02 3.20 27.90
CA ASN A 77 3.88 2.05 28.20
C ASN A 77 3.16 0.91 28.93
N HIS A 78 2.17 1.22 29.77
CA HIS A 78 1.38 0.22 30.47
C HIS A 78 0.53 -0.67 29.54
N CYS A 79 0.15 -0.15 28.37
CA CYS A 79 -0.62 -0.83 27.32
C CYS A 79 0.26 -1.52 26.27
N LEU A 80 1.58 -1.37 26.33
CA LEU A 80 2.50 -1.93 25.33
C LEU A 80 3.00 -3.34 25.69
N ASP A 81 3.17 -4.16 24.65
CA ASP A 81 3.78 -5.47 24.72
C ASP A 81 5.13 -5.46 23.99
N PHE A 82 6.20 -5.66 24.75
CA PHE A 82 7.58 -5.59 24.28
C PHE A 82 8.17 -6.98 23.94
N ARG A 83 7.36 -8.03 23.91
CA ARG A 83 7.83 -9.41 23.69
C ARG A 83 8.27 -9.68 22.25
N LEU A 84 7.84 -8.87 21.28
CA LEU A 84 8.26 -9.02 19.89
C LEU A 84 9.65 -8.41 19.69
N ASN A 85 10.62 -9.26 19.40
CA ASN A 85 11.97 -8.81 19.07
C ASN A 85 12.09 -8.38 17.59
N GLY A 86 13.24 -7.79 17.24
CA GLY A 86 13.49 -7.28 15.89
C GLY A 86 13.44 -8.35 14.79
N GLU A 87 13.87 -9.59 15.08
CA GLU A 87 13.83 -10.69 14.11
C GLU A 87 12.39 -11.11 13.79
N ILE A 88 11.54 -11.23 14.82
CA ILE A 88 10.11 -11.52 14.64
C ILE A 88 9.47 -10.39 13.81
N CYS A 89 9.77 -9.13 14.14
CA CYS A 89 9.20 -8.00 13.41
C CYS A 89 9.69 -7.95 11.95
N ALA A 90 10.93 -8.36 11.66
CA ALA A 90 11.46 -8.45 10.30
C ALA A 90 10.77 -9.56 9.49
N GLU A 91 10.46 -10.69 10.11
CA GLU A 91 9.73 -11.77 9.45
C GLU A 91 8.26 -11.41 9.20
N LEU A 92 7.60 -10.76 10.16
CA LEU A 92 6.25 -10.22 9.98
C LEU A 92 6.20 -9.16 8.88
N ASP A 93 7.21 -8.28 8.78
CA ASP A 93 7.35 -7.33 7.69
C ASP A 93 7.44 -8.02 6.33
N ARG A 94 8.26 -9.08 6.23
CA ARG A 94 8.41 -9.87 5.00
C ARG A 94 7.10 -10.53 4.59
N ILE A 95 6.38 -11.12 5.55
CA ILE A 95 5.08 -11.77 5.32
C ILE A 95 4.06 -10.75 4.80
N GLU A 96 3.93 -9.62 5.48
CA GLU A 96 2.92 -8.62 5.12
C GLU A 96 3.22 -7.92 3.80
N ARG A 97 4.51 -7.69 3.47
CA ARG A 97 4.90 -7.22 2.13
C ARG A 97 4.44 -8.18 1.04
N GLN A 98 4.59 -9.49 1.26
CA GLN A 98 4.15 -10.47 0.27
C GLN A 98 2.62 -10.51 0.16
N SER A 99 1.92 -10.54 1.30
CA SER A 99 0.46 -10.46 1.36
C SER A 99 -0.08 -9.24 0.60
N TRP A 100 0.55 -8.08 0.79
CA TRP A 100 0.15 -6.85 0.11
C TRP A 100 0.39 -6.92 -1.41
N ARG A 101 1.51 -7.50 -1.85
CA ARG A 101 1.79 -7.71 -3.28
C ARG A 101 0.75 -8.62 -3.92
N ASP A 102 0.38 -9.70 -3.25
CA ASP A 102 -0.61 -10.66 -3.73
C ASP A 102 -1.99 -10.00 -3.82
N TRP A 103 -2.40 -9.28 -2.76
CA TRP A 103 -3.64 -8.49 -2.76
C TRP A 103 -3.67 -7.45 -3.89
N ALA A 104 -2.58 -6.70 -4.09
CA ALA A 104 -2.50 -5.69 -5.14
C ALA A 104 -2.67 -6.31 -6.53
N LYS A 105 -2.07 -7.48 -6.77
CA LYS A 105 -2.20 -8.23 -8.03
C LYS A 105 -3.63 -8.70 -8.25
N GLU A 106 -4.28 -9.28 -7.24
CA GLU A 106 -5.68 -9.71 -7.33
C GLU A 106 -6.62 -8.53 -7.56
N ARG A 107 -6.41 -7.43 -6.82
CA ARG A 107 -7.15 -6.18 -6.97
C ARG A 107 -7.01 -5.63 -8.38
N HIS A 108 -5.81 -5.69 -8.97
CA HIS A 108 -5.57 -5.28 -10.36
C HIS A 108 -6.45 -6.06 -11.32
N GLN A 109 -6.38 -7.38 -11.23
CA GLN A 109 -7.11 -8.28 -12.11
C GLN A 109 -8.62 -8.04 -12.00
N MET A 110 -9.13 -7.88 -10.77
CA MET A 110 -10.52 -7.57 -10.52
C MET A 110 -10.94 -6.22 -11.13
N LEU A 111 -10.14 -5.16 -10.93
CA LEU A 111 -10.42 -3.84 -11.48
C LEU A 111 -10.40 -3.85 -13.01
N THR A 112 -9.47 -4.57 -13.63
CA THR A 112 -9.42 -4.76 -15.08
C THR A 112 -10.69 -5.45 -15.59
N GLN A 113 -11.15 -6.53 -14.93
CA GLN A 113 -12.39 -7.20 -15.30
C GLN A 113 -13.62 -6.30 -15.16
N ILE A 114 -13.70 -5.50 -14.09
CA ILE A 114 -14.77 -4.52 -13.88
C ILE A 114 -14.76 -3.50 -15.01
N ASN A 115 -13.60 -2.91 -15.31
CA ASN A 115 -13.45 -1.93 -16.39
C ASN A 115 -13.87 -2.53 -17.73
N THR A 116 -13.48 -3.76 -18.06
CA THR A 116 -13.94 -4.44 -19.29
C THR A 116 -15.46 -4.57 -19.34
N LYS A 117 -16.10 -4.97 -18.23
CA LYS A 117 -17.57 -5.09 -18.17
C LYS A 117 -18.27 -3.74 -18.27
N VAL A 118 -17.73 -2.71 -17.62
CA VAL A 118 -18.24 -1.34 -17.67
C VAL A 118 -18.12 -0.78 -19.09
N SER A 119 -16.99 -0.99 -19.77
CA SER A 119 -16.80 -0.59 -21.17
C SER A 119 -17.78 -1.30 -22.10
N ALA A 120 -17.94 -2.61 -21.97
CA ALA A 120 -18.91 -3.36 -22.79
C ALA A 120 -20.36 -2.91 -22.55
N LEU A 121 -20.72 -2.62 -21.29
CA LEU A 121 -22.03 -2.05 -20.96
C LEU A 121 -22.21 -0.65 -21.57
N ALA A 122 -21.19 0.20 -21.47
CA ALA A 122 -21.21 1.55 -22.03
C ALA A 122 -21.36 1.52 -23.56
N GLU A 123 -20.68 0.59 -24.24
CA GLU A 123 -20.85 0.34 -25.67
C GLU A 123 -22.27 -0.13 -25.99
N GLY A 124 -22.82 -1.07 -25.21
CA GLY A 124 -24.19 -1.57 -25.41
C GLY A 124 -25.30 -0.55 -25.11
N MET A 125 -25.07 0.36 -24.16
CA MET A 125 -25.99 1.47 -23.83
C MET A 125 -25.78 2.70 -24.70
N SER A 126 -24.76 2.70 -25.56
CA SER A 126 -24.46 3.82 -26.42
C SER A 126 -25.58 4.04 -27.44
N LEU A 127 -26.18 5.24 -27.40
CA LEU A 127 -27.13 5.70 -28.43
C LEU A 127 -26.44 6.00 -29.77
N ILE A 128 -25.10 5.93 -29.81
CA ILE A 128 -24.28 6.21 -30.98
C ILE A 128 -24.31 4.99 -31.92
N LYS A 129 -25.09 5.07 -33.00
CA LYS A 129 -25.26 3.99 -33.99
C LYS A 129 -24.10 3.81 -34.97
N ARG A 130 -23.19 4.79 -35.05
CA ARG A 130 -22.00 4.78 -35.92
C ARG A 130 -20.83 5.43 -35.19
N GLN A 131 -19.62 4.93 -35.37
CA GLN A 131 -18.43 5.61 -34.84
C GLN A 131 -18.38 7.05 -35.35
N ARG A 132 -18.01 7.97 -34.45
CA ARG A 132 -17.76 9.37 -34.82
C ARG A 132 -16.60 9.44 -35.81
N THR A 133 -16.69 10.36 -36.77
CA THR A 133 -15.52 10.71 -37.57
C THR A 133 -14.48 11.38 -36.69
N LEU A 134 -13.22 11.40 -37.14
CA LEU A 134 -12.12 12.03 -36.39
C LEU A 134 -12.46 13.49 -36.03
N GLU A 135 -13.05 14.23 -36.96
CA GLU A 135 -13.48 15.63 -36.77
C GLU A 135 -14.57 15.76 -35.68
N GLU A 136 -15.57 14.88 -35.68
CA GLU A 136 -16.63 14.86 -34.66
C GLU A 136 -16.08 14.51 -33.27
N GLN A 137 -15.04 13.69 -33.21
CA GLN A 137 -14.39 13.29 -31.97
C GLN A 137 -13.57 14.44 -31.37
N THR A 138 -12.79 15.14 -32.19
CA THR A 138 -12.00 16.31 -31.80
C THR A 138 -12.90 17.45 -31.31
N LEU A 139 -13.99 17.73 -32.03
CA LEU A 139 -14.95 18.76 -31.62
C LEU A 139 -15.65 18.41 -30.29
N ALA A 140 -15.97 17.14 -30.08
CA ALA A 140 -16.56 16.70 -28.82
C ALA A 140 -15.59 16.82 -27.64
N GLN A 141 -14.31 16.50 -27.84
CA GLN A 141 -13.26 16.70 -26.82
C GLN A 141 -13.06 18.18 -26.48
N GLN A 142 -13.01 19.06 -27.48
CA GLN A 142 -12.90 20.51 -27.26
C GLN A 142 -14.07 21.04 -26.42
N LYS A 143 -15.32 20.72 -26.80
CA LYS A 143 -16.50 21.13 -26.02
C LYS A 143 -16.49 20.57 -24.60
N HIS A 144 -15.98 19.36 -24.40
CA HIS A 144 -15.92 18.76 -23.07
C HIS A 144 -14.91 19.48 -22.16
N LEU A 145 -13.77 19.88 -22.72
CA LEU A 145 -12.74 20.67 -22.03
C LEU A 145 -13.25 22.06 -21.67
N GLU A 146 -13.93 22.76 -22.60
CA GLU A 146 -14.55 24.07 -22.33
C GLU A 146 -15.53 24.02 -21.15
N VAL A 147 -16.32 22.94 -21.05
CA VAL A 147 -17.26 22.76 -19.93
C VAL A 147 -16.51 22.49 -18.62
N ILE A 148 -15.47 21.66 -18.63
CA ILE A 148 -14.66 21.35 -17.42
C ILE A 148 -13.99 22.62 -16.90
N ASP A 149 -13.43 23.45 -17.79
CA ASP A 149 -12.80 24.71 -17.42
C ASP A 149 -13.82 25.71 -16.87
N SER A 150 -15.04 25.75 -17.43
CA SER A 150 -16.12 26.63 -16.95
C SER A 150 -16.67 26.28 -15.57
N ILE A 151 -16.48 25.02 -15.13
CA ILE A 151 -16.91 24.53 -13.81
C ILE A 151 -15.78 24.70 -12.77
N SER A 152 -14.54 24.86 -13.23
CA SER A 152 -13.34 24.99 -12.39
C SER A 152 -12.94 26.45 -12.13
N ALA A 153 -13.70 27.41 -12.66
CA ALA A 153 -13.54 28.85 -12.48
C ALA A 153 -14.57 29.41 -11.50
#